data_AF-A0A834EFX4-F1
#
_entry.id   AF-A0A834EFX4-F1
#
_cell.length_a   1.000
_cell.length_b   1.000
_cell.length_c   1.000
_cell.angle_alpha   90.00
_cell.angle_beta   90.00
_cell.angle_gamma   90.00
#
_symmetry.space_group_name_H-M   'P 1'
#
loop_
_entity.id
_entity.type
_entity.pdbx_description
1 polymer ?
#
loop_
_entity_poly.entity_id
_entity_poly.type
_entity_poly.pdbx_seq_one_letter_code
_entity_poly.pdbx_strand_id
1 'polypeptide(L)'
;MCPLFCPSLCCQIMVQAPPLPKPGFPLFPKQKSKPMLCPSLSALVVYTKTVPFHSFTHSREHYRFYELSSFSETKAKGLIKEAGNEFVQHNIWQLSRVYPSGLRTDSSNYNPQEFWNAGCQMVAMNVQTAGLEMDIYDGLFRQNGACGYVLKPEFLRDTQSSFHPERPISPFKAQTLLIQVISGQQLPKEDKSKEGSIVDPLVRVEIFGIRADTTRQETSHVENNGFNPYWGQTLCFRVLVPELALLRFVVMDYNWKSRNDFVGQYTLPWTCMQQGYRHIHLLSKDGTSLHPASIFVHICMLEGLKEVES
;
A
#
# COMPACT_ATOMS: atom_id res chain seq x y z
N MET A 1 -97.24 -11.22 21.36
CA MET A 1 -97.98 -12.09 20.42
C MET A 1 -97.50 -13.50 20.61
N CYS A 2 -98.45 -14.44 20.53
CA CYS A 2 -98.28 -15.86 20.76
C CYS A 2 -97.12 -16.52 19.98
N PRO A 3 -96.60 -17.64 20.52
CA PRO A 3 -95.48 -18.43 20.03
C PRO A 3 -95.93 -19.54 19.07
N LEU A 4 -94.99 -20.16 18.36
CA LEU A 4 -95.09 -21.52 17.80
C LEU A 4 -93.69 -22.15 17.89
N PHE A 5 -93.43 -23.05 18.86
CA PHE A 5 -93.50 -24.53 18.75
C PHE A 5 -92.54 -25.08 17.68
N CYS A 6 -91.68 -26.07 17.90
CA CYS A 6 -91.76 -27.26 18.75
C CYS A 6 -90.34 -27.88 18.96
N PRO A 7 -90.12 -28.75 19.97
CA PRO A 7 -88.82 -29.20 20.45
C PRO A 7 -88.48 -30.66 20.04
N SER A 8 -87.24 -31.11 20.28
CA SER A 8 -86.92 -32.34 21.05
C SER A 8 -85.46 -32.81 20.91
N LEU A 9 -84.79 -32.81 22.07
CA LEU A 9 -83.93 -33.88 22.61
C LEU A 9 -83.24 -34.86 21.64
N CYS A 10 -81.91 -34.93 21.69
CA CYS A 10 -81.27 -36.13 22.25
C CYS A 10 -79.82 -35.87 22.67
N CYS A 11 -79.44 -36.51 23.76
CA CYS A 11 -78.16 -36.47 24.46
C CYS A 11 -77.00 -37.10 23.69
N GLN A 12 -75.80 -36.61 24.06
CA GLN A 12 -74.53 -37.34 24.21
C GLN A 12 -73.95 -38.11 23.01
N ILE A 13 -72.72 -37.74 22.65
CA ILE A 13 -71.51 -38.55 22.92
C ILE A 13 -70.30 -37.61 22.71
N MET A 14 -69.49 -37.43 23.75
CA MET A 14 -68.15 -36.86 23.61
C MET A 14 -67.25 -37.90 22.95
N VAL A 15 -66.79 -37.63 21.73
CA VAL A 15 -65.62 -38.30 21.15
C VAL A 15 -64.47 -37.31 21.20
N GLN A 16 -63.50 -37.58 22.08
CA GLN A 16 -62.22 -36.89 22.08
C GLN A 16 -61.48 -37.26 20.77
N ALA A 17 -61.31 -36.29 19.88
CA ALA A 17 -60.42 -36.41 18.74
C ALA A 17 -58.95 -36.20 19.20
N PRO A 18 -57.99 -37.01 18.71
CA PRO A 18 -56.58 -36.84 19.06
C PRO A 18 -56.04 -35.51 18.50
N PRO A 19 -55.02 -34.91 19.15
CA PRO A 19 -54.47 -33.64 18.69
C PRO A 19 -53.80 -33.78 17.32
N LEU A 20 -54.15 -32.88 16.40
CA LEU A 20 -53.53 -32.74 15.10
C LEU A 20 -52.01 -32.51 15.24
N PRO A 21 -51.16 -33.18 14.43
CA PRO A 21 -49.73 -32.95 14.44
C PRO A 21 -49.43 -31.52 13.94
N LYS A 22 -48.60 -30.78 14.69
CA LYS A 22 -48.08 -29.48 14.29
C LYS A 22 -47.36 -29.63 12.94
N PRO A 23 -47.58 -28.75 11.95
CA PRO A 23 -46.81 -28.79 10.72
C PRO A 23 -45.35 -28.45 11.05
N GLY A 24 -44.49 -29.45 11.00
CA GLY A 24 -43.05 -29.28 11.01
C GLY A 24 -42.66 -28.53 9.74
N PHE A 25 -42.09 -27.35 9.89
CA PHE A 25 -41.42 -26.68 8.78
C PHE A 25 -40.25 -27.56 8.32
N PRO A 26 -40.18 -27.98 7.05
CA PRO A 26 -38.95 -28.55 6.54
C PRO A 26 -37.91 -27.43 6.57
N LEU A 27 -36.83 -27.62 7.33
CA LEU A 27 -35.61 -26.82 7.19
C LEU A 27 -35.00 -27.16 5.82
N PHE A 28 -35.52 -26.53 4.77
CA PHE A 28 -34.83 -26.52 3.48
C PHE A 28 -33.50 -25.80 3.70
N PRO A 29 -32.35 -26.41 3.36
CA PRO A 29 -31.09 -25.68 3.35
C PRO A 29 -31.28 -24.51 2.39
N LYS A 30 -31.06 -23.28 2.88
CA LYS A 30 -31.06 -22.07 2.05
C LYS A 30 -30.02 -22.27 0.94
N GLN A 31 -30.46 -22.71 -0.24
CA GLN A 31 -29.65 -22.62 -1.45
C GLN A 31 -29.37 -21.13 -1.63
N LYS A 32 -28.11 -20.72 -1.45
CA LYS A 32 -27.67 -19.40 -1.87
C LYS A 32 -27.99 -19.31 -3.36
N SER A 33 -28.91 -18.42 -3.73
CA SER A 33 -29.19 -18.13 -5.14
C SER A 33 -27.86 -17.79 -5.81
N LYS A 34 -27.55 -18.46 -6.92
CA LYS A 34 -26.39 -18.07 -7.72
C LYS A 34 -26.60 -16.60 -8.10
N PRO A 35 -25.60 -15.72 -7.91
CA PRO A 35 -25.74 -14.32 -8.29
C PRO A 35 -26.12 -14.29 -9.77
N MET A 36 -27.21 -13.58 -10.07
CA MET A 36 -27.67 -13.41 -11.44
C MET A 36 -26.64 -12.54 -12.16
N LEU A 37 -25.74 -13.19 -12.90
CA LEU A 37 -24.75 -12.51 -13.71
C LEU A 37 -25.37 -12.21 -15.08
N CYS A 38 -25.45 -10.94 -15.46
CA CYS A 38 -25.90 -10.53 -16.79
C CYS A 38 -24.91 -11.07 -17.84
N PRO A 39 -25.34 -11.91 -18.80
CA PRO A 39 -24.43 -12.49 -19.80
C PRO A 39 -23.66 -11.44 -20.59
N SER A 40 -24.32 -10.33 -20.96
CA SER A 40 -23.68 -9.24 -21.71
C SER A 40 -22.56 -8.56 -20.93
N LEU A 41 -22.70 -8.39 -19.61
CA LEU A 41 -21.63 -7.86 -18.76
C LEU A 41 -20.51 -8.90 -18.55
N SER A 42 -20.87 -10.17 -18.39
CA SER A 42 -19.89 -11.24 -18.25
C SER A 42 -19.01 -11.41 -19.48
N ALA A 43 -19.56 -11.19 -20.68
CA ALA A 43 -18.83 -11.30 -21.94
C ALA A 43 -17.73 -10.24 -22.10
N LEU A 44 -17.79 -9.13 -21.34
CA LEU A 44 -16.75 -8.09 -21.35
C LEU A 44 -15.50 -8.47 -20.54
N VAL A 45 -15.58 -9.49 -19.67
CA VAL A 45 -14.48 -9.91 -18.81
C VAL A 45 -13.59 -10.92 -19.54
N VAL A 46 -12.51 -10.42 -20.15
CA VAL A 46 -11.58 -11.24 -20.93
C VAL A 46 -10.35 -11.65 -20.13
N TYR A 47 -9.58 -10.66 -19.63
CA TYR A 47 -8.25 -10.89 -19.03
C TYR A 47 -8.19 -10.74 -17.50
N THR A 48 -9.31 -10.37 -16.89
CA THR A 48 -9.38 -9.99 -15.47
C THR A 48 -10.55 -10.68 -14.77
N LYS A 49 -10.70 -11.99 -15.00
CA LYS A 49 -11.76 -12.78 -14.37
C LYS A 49 -11.47 -12.97 -12.88
N THR A 50 -12.27 -12.36 -12.03
CA THR A 50 -12.15 -12.48 -10.57
C THR A 50 -12.41 -13.92 -10.10
N VAL A 51 -11.48 -14.47 -9.32
CA VAL A 51 -11.58 -15.78 -8.67
C VAL A 51 -11.26 -15.68 -7.17
N PRO A 52 -11.87 -16.52 -6.31
CA PRO A 52 -11.53 -16.54 -4.88
C PRO A 52 -10.14 -17.13 -4.68
N PHE A 53 -9.30 -16.53 -3.83
CA PHE A 53 -8.02 -17.14 -3.50
C PHE A 53 -8.16 -18.24 -2.44
N HIS A 54 -7.80 -19.48 -2.79
CA HIS A 54 -7.78 -20.64 -1.88
C HIS A 54 -6.38 -20.89 -1.28
N SER A 55 -5.37 -21.09 -2.12
CA SER A 55 -3.96 -21.22 -1.76
C SER A 55 -3.08 -21.01 -3.00
N PHE A 56 -1.78 -20.79 -2.82
CA PHE A 56 -0.85 -20.68 -3.95
C PHE A 56 -0.78 -21.98 -4.77
N THR A 57 -0.79 -23.14 -4.10
CA THR A 57 -0.86 -24.46 -4.74
C THR A 57 -2.12 -24.62 -5.59
N HIS A 58 -3.30 -24.33 -5.01
CA HIS A 58 -4.57 -24.42 -5.73
C HIS A 58 -4.59 -23.50 -6.95
N SER A 59 -4.11 -22.26 -6.77
CA SER A 59 -4.02 -21.28 -7.86
C SER A 59 -3.16 -21.81 -9.01
N ARG A 60 -1.97 -22.34 -8.71
CA ARG A 60 -1.06 -22.91 -9.72
C ARG A 60 -1.67 -24.10 -10.47
N GLU A 61 -2.44 -24.93 -9.80
CA GLU A 61 -3.01 -26.16 -10.38
C GLU A 61 -4.31 -25.93 -11.16
N HIS A 62 -5.09 -24.91 -10.78
CA HIS A 62 -6.45 -24.76 -11.26
C HIS A 62 -6.75 -23.44 -11.98
N TYR A 63 -5.96 -22.38 -11.75
CA TYR A 63 -6.24 -21.07 -12.32
C TYR A 63 -5.48 -20.80 -13.61
N ARG A 64 -5.97 -19.79 -14.35
CA ARG A 64 -5.41 -19.34 -15.63
C ARG A 64 -4.83 -17.94 -15.50
N PHE A 65 -3.95 -17.56 -16.43
CA PHE A 65 -3.29 -16.25 -16.43
C PHE A 65 -4.26 -15.07 -16.53
N TYR A 66 -5.45 -15.28 -17.12
CA TYR A 66 -6.51 -14.28 -17.26
C TYR A 66 -7.44 -14.19 -16.04
N GLU A 67 -7.15 -14.97 -14.99
CA GLU A 67 -7.85 -14.91 -13.72
C GLU A 67 -7.05 -14.03 -12.74
N LEU A 68 -7.75 -13.38 -11.81
CA LEU A 68 -7.11 -12.55 -10.80
C LEU A 68 -7.73 -12.80 -9.43
N SER A 69 -6.88 -12.69 -8.41
CA SER A 69 -7.26 -12.80 -7.01
C SER A 69 -7.18 -11.44 -6.33
N SER A 70 -8.14 -11.15 -5.44
CA SER A 70 -8.14 -9.93 -4.61
C SER A 70 -7.88 -10.24 -3.14
N PHE A 71 -7.11 -9.38 -2.49
CA PHE A 71 -6.65 -9.54 -1.11
C PHE A 71 -6.86 -8.23 -0.34
N SER A 72 -7.44 -8.31 0.87
CA SER A 72 -7.36 -7.19 1.80
C SER A 72 -5.91 -6.98 2.23
N GLU A 73 -5.54 -5.75 2.63
CA GLU A 73 -4.20 -5.46 3.13
C GLU A 73 -3.77 -6.46 4.22
N THR A 74 -4.65 -6.80 5.16
CA THR A 74 -4.34 -7.74 6.25
C THR A 74 -4.05 -9.15 5.74
N LYS A 75 -4.84 -9.65 4.78
CA LYS A 75 -4.62 -10.99 4.19
C LYS A 75 -3.32 -11.02 3.40
N ALA A 76 -3.07 -10.01 2.57
CA ALA A 76 -1.86 -9.93 1.78
C ALA A 76 -0.60 -9.85 2.67
N LYS A 77 -0.61 -9.04 3.73
CA LYS A 77 0.50 -9.00 4.70
C LYS A 77 0.76 -10.36 5.37
N GLY A 78 -0.30 -11.07 5.75
CA GLY A 78 -0.19 -12.44 6.28
C GLY A 78 0.51 -13.38 5.30
N LEU A 79 0.09 -13.37 4.04
CA LEU A 79 0.70 -14.20 2.99
C LEU A 79 2.16 -13.84 2.72
N ILE A 80 2.53 -12.55 2.78
CA ILE A 80 3.93 -12.11 2.61
C ILE A 80 4.82 -12.67 3.74
N LYS A 81 4.31 -12.66 4.98
CA LYS A 81 5.02 -13.16 6.14
C LYS A 81 5.16 -14.69 6.13
N GLU A 82 4.10 -15.40 5.79
CA GLU A 82 4.01 -16.86 5.87
C GLU A 82 4.63 -17.55 4.65
N ALA A 83 4.40 -16.99 3.46
CA ALA A 83 4.70 -17.62 2.17
C ALA A 83 5.16 -16.58 1.13
N GLY A 84 6.05 -15.67 1.52
CA GLY A 84 6.45 -14.52 0.70
C GLY A 84 7.02 -14.89 -0.67
N ASN A 85 7.85 -15.94 -0.77
CA ASN A 85 8.36 -16.41 -2.06
C ASN A 85 7.26 -17.01 -2.94
N GLU A 86 6.33 -17.78 -2.38
CA GLU A 86 5.19 -18.32 -3.15
C GLU A 86 4.31 -17.20 -3.70
N PHE A 87 4.14 -16.11 -2.93
CA PHE A 87 3.41 -14.94 -3.41
C PHE A 87 4.14 -14.23 -4.54
N VAL A 88 5.47 -14.06 -4.44
CA VAL A 88 6.31 -13.55 -5.53
C VAL A 88 6.13 -14.40 -6.78
N GLN A 89 6.25 -15.72 -6.65
CA GLN A 89 6.09 -16.67 -7.76
C GLN A 89 4.69 -16.63 -8.37
N HIS A 90 3.66 -16.51 -7.56
CA HIS A 90 2.28 -16.33 -8.01
C HIS A 90 2.12 -15.05 -8.87
N ASN A 91 2.74 -13.96 -8.44
CA ASN A 91 2.66 -12.66 -9.10
C ASN A 91 3.50 -12.53 -10.39
N ILE A 92 4.20 -13.58 -10.79
CA ILE A 92 4.89 -13.64 -12.09
C ILE A 92 3.89 -13.91 -13.21
N TRP A 93 2.90 -14.77 -12.97
CA TRP A 93 2.00 -15.27 -14.01
C TRP A 93 0.52 -14.91 -13.79
N GLN A 94 0.14 -14.46 -12.59
CA GLN A 94 -1.21 -14.00 -12.27
C GLN A 94 -1.21 -12.58 -11.69
N LEU A 95 -2.24 -11.80 -11.99
CA LEU A 95 -2.45 -10.49 -11.37
C LEU A 95 -3.05 -10.64 -9.97
N SER A 96 -2.48 -9.90 -9.03
CA SER A 96 -3.00 -9.76 -7.67
C SER A 96 -3.44 -8.33 -7.39
N ARG A 97 -4.66 -8.19 -6.91
CA ARG A 97 -5.21 -6.91 -6.43
C ARG A 97 -5.18 -6.84 -4.92
N VAL A 98 -4.48 -5.86 -4.36
CA VAL A 98 -4.51 -5.54 -2.93
C VAL A 98 -5.36 -4.30 -2.72
N TYR A 99 -6.16 -4.27 -1.65
CA TYR A 99 -7.03 -3.12 -1.34
C TYR A 99 -7.08 -2.81 0.15
N PRO A 100 -7.41 -1.55 0.52
CA PRO A 100 -7.42 -1.12 1.91
C PRO A 100 -8.43 -1.93 2.75
N SER A 101 -8.09 -2.15 4.02
CA SER A 101 -9.03 -2.80 4.95
C SER A 101 -10.34 -2.01 5.07
N GLY A 102 -11.48 -2.70 5.21
CA GLY A 102 -12.76 -2.07 5.48
C GLY A 102 -12.82 -1.31 6.82
N LEU A 103 -11.81 -1.49 7.69
CA LEU A 103 -11.64 -0.72 8.93
C LEU A 103 -11.16 0.73 8.68
N ARG A 104 -10.62 1.03 7.49
CA ARG A 104 -10.14 2.37 7.09
C ARG A 104 -11.29 3.23 6.59
N THR A 105 -12.26 3.47 7.46
CA THR A 105 -13.46 4.28 7.14
C THR A 105 -13.12 5.75 6.90
N ASP A 106 -11.98 6.20 7.39
CA ASP A 106 -11.39 7.53 7.16
C ASP A 106 -10.68 7.65 5.80
N SER A 107 -10.72 6.60 4.97
CA SER A 107 -9.96 6.51 3.71
C SER A 107 -8.44 6.64 3.88
N SER A 108 -7.89 6.36 5.06
CA SER A 108 -6.45 6.25 5.24
C SER A 108 -5.86 5.20 4.30
N ASN A 109 -4.57 5.32 4.02
CA ASN A 109 -3.85 4.40 3.16
C ASN A 109 -2.90 3.51 3.97
N TYR A 110 -2.55 2.36 3.40
CA TYR A 110 -1.48 1.48 3.88
C TYR A 110 -0.19 1.75 3.10
N ASN A 111 0.98 1.36 3.61
CA ASN A 111 2.22 1.48 2.83
C ASN A 111 2.21 0.56 1.60
N PRO A 112 2.19 1.08 0.35
CA PRO A 112 2.11 0.25 -0.84
C PRO A 112 3.39 -0.57 -1.09
N GLN A 113 4.54 -0.11 -0.60
CA GLN A 113 5.85 -0.75 -0.78
C GLN A 113 5.85 -2.21 -0.32
N GLU A 114 5.18 -2.50 0.80
CA GLU A 114 5.12 -3.85 1.37
C GLU A 114 4.58 -4.87 0.36
N PHE A 115 3.63 -4.46 -0.48
CA PHE A 115 2.99 -5.34 -1.47
C PHE A 115 3.78 -5.41 -2.78
N TRP A 116 4.42 -4.31 -3.19
CA TRP A 116 5.33 -4.32 -4.35
C TRP A 116 6.56 -5.20 -4.10
N ASN A 117 7.06 -5.28 -2.87
CA ASN A 117 8.11 -6.23 -2.49
C ASN A 117 7.72 -7.68 -2.80
N ALA A 118 6.44 -8.04 -2.74
CA ALA A 118 5.94 -9.36 -3.11
C ALA A 118 5.52 -9.47 -4.59
N GLY A 119 5.74 -8.42 -5.38
CA GLY A 119 5.38 -8.37 -6.80
C GLY A 119 3.90 -8.12 -7.10
N CYS A 120 3.07 -7.78 -6.09
CA CYS A 120 1.68 -7.41 -6.30
C CYS A 120 1.60 -6.19 -7.20
N GLN A 121 0.78 -6.24 -8.26
CA GLN A 121 0.78 -5.24 -9.32
C GLN A 121 -0.34 -4.22 -9.11
N MET A 122 -1.54 -4.68 -8.73
CA MET A 122 -2.72 -3.83 -8.56
C MET A 122 -2.89 -3.46 -7.08
N VAL A 123 -2.00 -2.62 -6.57
CA VAL A 123 -2.03 -2.12 -5.18
C VAL A 123 -2.93 -0.90 -5.11
N ALA A 124 -4.21 -1.12 -4.81
CA ALA A 124 -5.24 -0.08 -4.85
C ALA A 124 -5.15 0.84 -3.62
N MET A 125 -5.14 2.14 -3.87
CA MET A 125 -5.02 3.20 -2.88
C MET A 125 -6.26 4.12 -2.90
N ASN A 126 -6.50 4.80 -1.79
CA ASN A 126 -7.45 5.92 -1.70
C ASN A 126 -6.74 7.19 -2.19
N VAL A 127 -6.82 7.46 -3.51
CA VAL A 127 -6.10 8.57 -4.17
C VAL A 127 -6.53 9.96 -3.68
N GLN A 128 -7.74 10.07 -3.10
CA GLN A 128 -8.24 11.29 -2.48
C GLN A 128 -7.52 11.65 -1.16
N THR A 129 -6.79 10.71 -0.56
CA THR A 129 -6.16 10.86 0.75
C THR A 129 -4.67 11.14 0.59
N ALA A 130 -4.32 12.42 0.60
CA ALA A 130 -2.95 12.90 0.65
C ALA A 130 -2.21 12.41 1.90
N GLY A 131 -0.91 12.09 1.76
CA GLY A 131 -0.08 11.60 2.86
C GLY A 131 1.11 10.79 2.38
N LEU A 132 1.88 10.26 3.35
CA LEU A 132 3.09 9.49 3.10
C LEU A 132 2.88 8.36 2.09
N GLU A 133 1.79 7.62 2.23
CA GLU A 133 1.51 6.47 1.37
C GLU A 133 1.27 6.88 -0.08
N MET A 134 0.64 8.04 -0.32
CA MET A 134 0.46 8.60 -1.66
C MET A 134 1.76 9.23 -2.18
N ASP A 135 2.58 9.82 -1.32
CA ASP A 135 3.91 10.31 -1.71
C ASP A 135 4.77 9.18 -2.30
N ILE A 136 4.75 8.00 -1.65
CA ILE A 136 5.42 6.78 -2.11
C ILE A 136 4.79 6.29 -3.42
N TYR A 137 3.45 6.26 -3.48
CA TYR A 137 2.70 5.86 -4.67
C TYR A 137 3.07 6.69 -5.90
N ASP A 138 2.94 8.00 -5.80
CA ASP A 138 3.24 8.93 -6.89
C ASP A 138 4.74 8.93 -7.19
N GLY A 139 5.59 8.78 -6.16
CA GLY A 139 7.04 8.62 -6.32
C GLY A 139 7.42 7.46 -7.23
N LEU A 140 6.84 6.27 -7.02
CA LEU A 140 7.07 5.11 -7.88
C LEU A 140 6.56 5.36 -9.30
N PHE A 141 5.35 5.87 -9.44
CA PHE A 141 4.67 5.97 -10.73
C PHE A 141 5.05 7.20 -11.55
N ARG A 142 5.85 8.15 -11.04
CA ARG A 142 6.50 9.19 -11.88
C ARG A 142 7.49 8.61 -12.89
N GLN A 143 7.97 7.39 -12.67
CA GLN A 143 8.80 6.66 -13.61
C GLN A 143 8.07 6.39 -14.93
N ASN A 144 8.85 6.00 -15.95
CA ASN A 144 8.31 5.52 -17.22
C ASN A 144 7.28 6.49 -17.85
N GLY A 145 7.59 7.79 -17.80
CA GLY A 145 6.75 8.85 -18.34
C GLY A 145 5.38 8.98 -17.65
N ALA A 146 5.26 8.53 -16.41
CA ALA A 146 4.01 8.53 -15.65
C ALA A 146 2.83 7.80 -16.32
N CYS A 147 3.11 6.77 -17.13
CA CYS A 147 2.08 6.05 -17.86
C CYS A 147 1.22 5.11 -16.99
N GLY A 148 1.51 4.99 -15.70
CA GLY A 148 0.82 4.09 -14.77
C GLY A 148 1.33 2.64 -14.76
N TYR A 149 2.33 2.31 -15.58
CA TYR A 149 2.95 0.99 -15.62
C TYR A 149 4.46 1.09 -15.41
N VAL A 150 4.99 0.35 -14.43
CA VAL A 150 6.42 0.26 -14.13
C VAL A 150 6.83 -1.20 -14.20
N LEU A 151 7.89 -1.50 -14.97
CA LEU A 151 8.41 -2.86 -15.08
C LEU A 151 9.02 -3.30 -13.74
N LYS A 152 8.61 -4.47 -13.24
CA LYS A 152 9.17 -5.06 -12.03
C LYS A 152 10.65 -5.44 -12.20
N PRO A 153 11.45 -5.43 -11.11
CA PRO A 153 12.80 -6.02 -11.10
C PRO A 153 12.82 -7.45 -11.64
N GLU A 154 13.95 -7.87 -12.20
CA GLU A 154 14.09 -9.16 -12.89
C GLU A 154 13.74 -10.35 -11.97
N PHE A 155 14.20 -10.33 -10.73
CA PHE A 155 13.92 -11.39 -9.75
C PHE A 155 12.45 -11.45 -9.30
N LEU A 156 11.61 -10.46 -9.64
CA LEU A 156 10.15 -10.51 -9.46
C LEU A 156 9.39 -10.91 -10.74
N ARG A 157 10.14 -11.30 -11.79
CA ARG A 157 9.64 -11.77 -13.09
C ARG A 157 10.20 -13.16 -13.45
N ASP A 158 11.27 -13.61 -12.79
CA ASP A 158 11.88 -14.91 -13.02
C ASP A 158 11.22 -16.04 -12.21
N THR A 159 10.70 -17.04 -12.92
CA THR A 159 10.09 -18.25 -12.34
C THR A 159 11.05 -19.11 -11.52
N GLN A 160 12.37 -18.91 -11.67
CA GLN A 160 13.39 -19.59 -10.89
C GLN A 160 13.86 -18.78 -9.67
N SER A 161 13.31 -17.57 -9.47
CA SER A 161 13.69 -16.69 -8.37
C SER A 161 13.34 -17.28 -7.00
N SER A 162 14.35 -17.40 -6.14
CA SER A 162 14.18 -17.74 -4.72
C SER A 162 13.98 -16.50 -3.84
N PHE A 163 13.68 -15.33 -4.40
CA PHE A 163 13.53 -14.10 -3.65
C PHE A 163 12.40 -14.19 -2.60
N HIS A 164 12.70 -13.77 -1.38
CA HIS A 164 11.72 -13.69 -0.29
C HIS A 164 11.79 -12.29 0.35
N PRO A 165 10.70 -11.50 0.34
CA PRO A 165 10.74 -10.09 0.79
C PRO A 165 11.13 -9.90 2.27
N GLU A 166 10.71 -10.81 3.16
CA GLU A 166 11.11 -10.79 4.59
C GLU A 166 12.49 -11.40 4.86
N ARG A 167 13.04 -12.18 3.93
CA ARG A 167 14.28 -12.95 4.09
C ARG A 167 15.07 -12.91 2.78
N PRO A 168 15.48 -11.71 2.32
CA PRO A 168 16.30 -11.62 1.13
C PRO A 168 17.57 -12.43 1.40
N ILE A 169 17.79 -13.47 0.59
CA ILE A 169 19.11 -14.12 0.56
C ILE A 169 20.10 -13.06 0.02
N SER A 170 21.39 -13.23 0.25
CA SER A 170 22.42 -12.22 0.00
C SER A 170 22.99 -12.11 -1.43
N PRO A 171 22.34 -12.49 -2.58
CA PRO A 171 22.94 -12.24 -3.88
C PRO A 171 22.71 -10.80 -4.39
N PHE A 172 21.94 -9.98 -3.69
CA PHE A 172 21.72 -8.58 -4.07
C PHE A 172 22.92 -7.75 -3.61
N LYS A 173 23.59 -7.11 -4.58
CA LYS A 173 24.75 -6.25 -4.32
C LYS A 173 24.30 -5.08 -3.44
N ALA A 174 24.43 -5.25 -2.12
CA ALA A 174 24.14 -4.18 -1.18
C ALA A 174 24.97 -2.95 -1.54
N GLN A 175 24.34 -1.78 -1.48
CA GLN A 175 24.98 -0.51 -1.80
C GLN A 175 24.93 0.43 -0.61
N THR A 176 25.97 1.24 -0.50
CA THR A 176 26.01 2.34 0.47
C THR A 176 25.68 3.63 -0.26
N LEU A 177 24.69 4.35 0.25
CA LEU A 177 24.26 5.64 -0.23
C LEU A 177 24.70 6.72 0.75
N LEU A 178 25.46 7.68 0.23
CA LEU A 178 25.85 8.89 0.94
C LEU A 178 25.08 10.07 0.35
N ILE A 179 24.32 10.76 1.20
CA ILE A 179 23.60 11.99 0.84
C ILE A 179 24.12 13.11 1.72
N GLN A 180 24.89 14.02 1.14
CA GLN A 180 25.19 15.28 1.78
C GLN A 180 24.03 16.25 1.56
N VAL A 181 23.31 16.58 2.61
CA VAL A 181 22.31 17.64 2.63
C VAL A 181 23.03 18.96 2.85
N ILE A 182 23.12 19.78 1.79
CA ILE A 182 23.96 20.98 1.80
C ILE A 182 23.14 22.17 2.28
N SER A 183 22.10 22.54 1.55
CA SER A 183 21.28 23.74 1.85
C SER A 183 19.85 23.63 1.33
N GLY A 184 18.97 24.52 1.77
CA GLY A 184 17.61 24.69 1.27
C GLY A 184 17.45 26.02 0.55
N GLN A 185 16.41 26.15 -0.26
CA GLN A 185 16.09 27.35 -1.02
C GLN A 185 14.60 27.63 -0.90
N GLN A 186 14.22 28.82 -0.42
CA GLN A 186 12.84 29.35 -0.43
C GLN A 186 11.80 28.37 0.10
N LEU A 187 12.07 27.77 1.27
CA LEU A 187 11.16 26.83 1.91
C LEU A 187 9.88 27.56 2.33
N PRO A 188 8.70 27.04 1.93
CA PRO A 188 7.44 27.67 2.27
C PRO A 188 7.16 27.50 3.76
N LYS A 189 6.34 28.40 4.27
CA LYS A 189 5.76 28.30 5.59
C LYS A 189 4.29 27.93 5.43
N GLU A 190 3.79 26.93 6.15
CA GLU A 190 2.35 26.70 6.15
C GLU A 190 1.64 27.92 6.79
N ASP A 191 0.60 28.42 6.11
CA ASP A 191 -0.20 29.63 6.44
C ASP A 191 -0.92 29.62 7.82
N LYS A 192 -0.59 28.66 8.69
CA LYS A 192 -1.22 28.48 10.01
C LYS A 192 -0.36 28.95 11.18
N SER A 193 0.85 29.38 10.89
CA SER A 193 1.80 29.83 11.90
C SER A 193 1.59 31.31 12.21
N LYS A 194 1.80 31.69 13.48
CA LYS A 194 1.71 33.07 13.96
C LYS A 194 2.42 34.02 12.99
N GLU A 195 1.74 35.13 12.69
CA GLU A 195 2.27 36.22 11.88
C GLU A 195 3.70 36.57 12.34
N GLY A 196 4.68 36.50 11.43
CA GLY A 196 6.08 36.79 11.70
C GLY A 196 6.98 35.64 12.19
N SER A 197 6.48 34.42 12.46
CA SER A 197 7.40 33.29 12.72
C SER A 197 8.15 32.89 11.45
N ILE A 198 9.35 32.34 11.58
CA ILE A 198 10.13 31.78 10.46
C ILE A 198 10.23 30.27 10.70
N VAL A 199 10.33 29.48 9.63
CA VAL A 199 10.51 28.03 9.75
C VAL A 199 11.88 27.72 10.36
N ASP A 200 11.93 26.67 11.17
CA ASP A 200 13.12 26.07 11.75
C ASP A 200 13.44 24.75 11.02
N PRO A 201 13.93 24.77 9.77
CA PRO A 201 13.85 23.61 8.91
C PRO A 201 14.88 22.53 9.26
N LEU A 202 14.45 21.28 9.16
CA LEU A 202 15.32 20.10 9.11
C LEU A 202 14.94 19.22 7.92
N VAL A 203 15.91 18.45 7.43
CA VAL A 203 15.71 17.50 6.33
C VAL A 203 15.79 16.08 6.87
N ARG A 204 14.76 15.29 6.62
CA ARG A 204 14.75 13.84 6.83
C ARG A 204 14.82 13.13 5.49
N VAL A 205 15.66 12.10 5.43
CA VAL A 205 15.70 11.15 4.31
C VAL A 205 15.24 9.79 4.82
N GLU A 206 14.23 9.24 4.16
CA GLU A 206 13.60 7.97 4.49
C GLU A 206 13.82 6.99 3.32
N ILE A 207 14.21 5.77 3.64
CA ILE A 207 14.32 4.66 2.68
C ILE A 207 13.12 3.74 2.91
N PHE A 208 12.39 3.47 1.85
CA PHE A 208 11.31 2.47 1.80
C PHE A 208 11.77 1.35 0.87
N GLY A 209 11.56 0.10 1.25
CA GLY A 209 11.94 -1.05 0.43
C GLY A 209 11.45 -2.32 1.10
N ILE A 210 12.27 -3.36 1.07
CA ILE A 210 12.11 -4.47 2.00
C ILE A 210 12.24 -3.99 3.45
N ARG A 211 11.74 -4.80 4.39
CA ARG A 211 11.76 -4.45 5.82
C ARG A 211 13.15 -4.14 6.35
N ALA A 212 14.16 -4.89 5.91
CA ALA A 212 15.55 -4.72 6.34
C ALA A 212 16.18 -3.39 5.88
N ASP A 213 15.71 -2.83 4.75
CA ASP A 213 16.20 -1.58 4.18
C ASP A 213 15.40 -0.37 4.66
N THR A 214 14.25 -0.59 5.31
CA THR A 214 13.38 0.49 5.75
C THR A 214 14.01 1.22 6.94
N THR A 215 14.49 2.44 6.70
CA THR A 215 15.20 3.24 7.70
C THR A 215 15.06 4.74 7.42
N ARG A 216 15.45 5.59 8.37
CA ARG A 216 15.45 7.04 8.21
C ARG A 216 16.60 7.68 8.97
N GLN A 217 17.11 8.78 8.44
CA GLN A 217 18.04 9.68 9.13
C GLN A 217 17.64 11.12 8.85
N GLU A 218 18.05 12.03 9.73
CA GLU A 218 17.71 13.44 9.61
C GLU A 218 18.89 14.34 9.99
N THR A 219 18.90 15.55 9.44
CA THR A 219 19.83 16.60 9.83
C THR A 219 19.39 17.23 11.15
N SER A 220 20.28 18.01 11.77
CA SER A 220 19.83 19.02 12.75
C SER A 220 18.87 20.04 12.10
N HIS A 221 18.11 20.76 12.90
CA HIS A 221 17.36 21.92 12.42
C HIS A 221 18.26 23.15 12.30
N VAL A 222 17.83 24.11 11.50
CA VAL A 222 18.40 25.46 11.40
C VAL A 222 17.38 26.43 11.96
N GLU A 223 17.76 27.29 12.91
CA GLU A 223 16.82 28.23 13.53
C GLU A 223 16.49 29.40 12.58
N ASN A 224 15.21 29.73 12.49
CA ASN A 224 14.63 30.91 11.87
C ASN A 224 15.18 31.21 10.46
N ASN A 225 15.33 30.18 9.63
CA ASN A 225 15.79 30.36 8.25
C ASN A 225 15.11 29.42 7.26
N GLY A 226 14.03 29.88 6.63
CA GLY A 226 13.42 29.22 5.47
C GLY A 226 14.00 29.64 4.12
N PHE A 227 14.71 30.76 4.03
CA PHE A 227 15.10 31.34 2.75
C PHE A 227 16.31 30.62 2.14
N ASN A 228 17.34 30.36 2.95
CA ASN A 228 18.59 29.73 2.52
C ASN A 228 19.29 28.93 3.64
N PRO A 229 18.61 28.03 4.36
CA PRO A 229 19.22 27.25 5.44
C PRO A 229 20.41 26.43 4.92
N TYR A 230 21.45 26.28 5.74
CA TYR A 230 22.63 25.46 5.45
C TYR A 230 22.81 24.39 6.54
N TRP A 231 22.91 23.12 6.13
CA TRP A 231 23.12 22.00 7.04
C TRP A 231 24.52 21.41 6.93
N GLY A 232 25.02 21.21 5.71
CA GLY A 232 26.34 20.60 5.44
C GLY A 232 26.52 19.17 5.97
N GLN A 233 25.44 18.46 6.30
CA GLN A 233 25.48 17.15 6.98
C GLN A 233 25.36 16.00 5.98
N THR A 234 26.08 14.91 6.24
CA THR A 234 26.02 13.69 5.40
C THR A 234 25.28 12.58 6.11
N LEU A 235 24.24 12.06 5.46
CA LEU A 235 23.47 10.89 5.88
C LEU A 235 23.97 9.66 5.12
N CYS A 236 24.06 8.52 5.80
CA CYS A 236 24.66 7.30 5.26
C CYS A 236 23.73 6.10 5.41
N PHE A 237 23.30 5.52 4.30
CA PHE A 237 22.35 4.40 4.28
C PHE A 237 22.99 3.18 3.64
N ARG A 238 22.83 2.00 4.25
CA ARG A 238 23.14 0.72 3.61
C ARG A 238 21.83 0.08 3.14
N VAL A 239 21.74 -0.24 1.85
CA VAL A 239 20.53 -0.79 1.22
C VAL A 239 20.88 -2.13 0.58
N LEU A 240 20.21 -3.20 1.04
CA LEU A 240 20.42 -4.58 0.61
C LEU A 240 19.81 -4.85 -0.77
N VAL A 241 18.61 -4.33 -1.05
CA VAL A 241 17.89 -4.54 -2.32
C VAL A 241 17.54 -3.19 -2.97
N PRO A 242 18.54 -2.50 -3.56
CA PRO A 242 18.33 -1.19 -4.18
C PRO A 242 17.22 -1.14 -5.24
N GLU A 243 17.04 -2.21 -6.03
CA GLU A 243 16.02 -2.27 -7.10
C GLU A 243 14.56 -2.17 -6.59
N LEU A 244 14.33 -2.41 -5.29
CA LEU A 244 13.03 -2.21 -4.65
C LEU A 244 12.95 -0.93 -3.82
N ALA A 245 14.06 -0.21 -3.64
CA ALA A 245 14.12 0.91 -2.74
C ALA A 245 13.52 2.20 -3.35
N LEU A 246 12.78 2.94 -2.54
CA LEU A 246 12.42 4.34 -2.77
C LEU A 246 13.04 5.20 -1.68
N LEU A 247 13.44 6.39 -2.09
CA LEU A 247 13.96 7.43 -1.23
C LEU A 247 12.93 8.54 -1.14
N ARG A 248 12.65 8.99 0.07
CA ARG A 248 11.78 10.14 0.34
C ARG A 248 12.55 11.19 1.11
N PHE A 249 12.68 12.36 0.51
CA PHE A 249 13.20 13.57 1.13
C PHE A 249 12.03 14.33 1.72
N VAL A 250 12.15 14.75 2.97
CA VAL A 250 11.10 15.48 3.69
C VAL A 250 11.74 16.66 4.38
N VAL A 251 11.23 17.85 4.10
CA VAL A 251 11.54 19.04 4.89
C VAL A 251 10.44 19.21 5.91
N MET A 252 10.84 19.43 7.16
CA MET A 252 9.93 19.68 8.27
C MET A 252 10.34 20.96 9.00
N ASP A 253 9.36 21.65 9.58
CA ASP A 253 9.55 22.78 10.48
C ASP A 253 9.62 22.24 11.92
N TYR A 254 10.78 22.40 12.56
CA TYR A 254 11.01 21.90 13.91
C TYR A 254 10.15 22.66 14.92
N ASN A 255 9.48 21.93 15.81
CA ASN A 255 8.74 22.55 16.91
C ASN A 255 8.99 21.78 18.20
N TRP A 256 9.67 22.41 19.16
CA TRP A 256 9.98 21.75 20.43
C TRP A 256 8.74 21.45 21.30
N LYS A 257 7.62 22.16 21.09
CA LYS A 257 6.39 22.01 21.87
C LYS A 257 5.40 21.02 21.28
N SER A 258 5.53 20.68 20.00
CA SER A 258 4.56 19.83 19.29
C SER A 258 5.27 18.90 18.32
N ARG A 259 4.50 18.21 17.48
CA ARG A 259 5.06 17.53 16.33
C ARG A 259 5.61 18.56 15.35
N ASN A 260 6.71 18.22 14.67
CA ASN A 260 7.23 19.01 13.57
C ASN A 260 6.20 19.11 12.44
N ASP A 261 6.06 20.30 11.89
CA ASP A 261 5.12 20.56 10.80
C ASP A 261 5.75 20.17 9.45
N PHE A 262 4.91 19.75 8.51
CA PHE A 262 5.36 19.39 7.17
C PHE A 262 5.64 20.66 6.37
N VAL A 263 6.73 20.69 5.62
CA VAL A 263 7.05 21.80 4.70
C VAL A 263 6.93 21.36 3.26
N GLY A 264 7.57 20.23 2.93
CA GLY A 264 7.55 19.69 1.58
C GLY A 264 8.22 18.33 1.50
N GLN A 265 7.97 17.60 0.43
CA GLN A 265 8.59 16.29 0.19
C GLN A 265 8.93 16.06 -1.27
N TYR A 266 9.83 15.12 -1.51
CA TYR A 266 10.01 14.53 -2.82
C TYR A 266 10.38 13.06 -2.67
N THR A 267 9.69 12.19 -3.42
CA THR A 267 9.92 10.74 -3.38
C THR A 267 10.29 10.23 -4.75
N LEU A 268 11.33 9.41 -4.83
CA LEU A 268 11.79 8.77 -6.06
C LEU A 268 12.32 7.35 -5.78
N PRO A 269 12.23 6.45 -6.77
CA PRO A 269 12.88 5.15 -6.71
C PRO A 269 14.40 5.28 -6.87
N TRP A 270 15.13 4.36 -6.23
CA TRP A 270 16.59 4.29 -6.27
C TRP A 270 17.13 4.29 -7.70
N THR A 271 16.50 3.51 -8.58
CA THR A 271 16.88 3.35 -10.00
C THR A 271 16.79 4.65 -10.81
N CYS A 272 16.06 5.66 -10.33
CA CYS A 272 15.92 6.96 -10.99
C CYS A 272 16.79 8.06 -10.36
N MET A 273 17.52 7.74 -9.29
CA MET A 273 18.35 8.70 -8.60
C MET A 273 19.60 9.05 -9.42
N GLN A 274 19.88 10.34 -9.58
CA GLN A 274 21.09 10.83 -10.23
C GLN A 274 22.15 11.21 -9.20
N GLN A 275 23.39 10.74 -9.39
CA GLN A 275 24.53 11.09 -8.55
C GLN A 275 25.04 12.52 -8.80
N GLY A 276 25.90 13.00 -7.90
CA GLY A 276 26.50 14.33 -7.93
C GLY A 276 25.65 15.40 -7.26
N TYR A 277 25.90 16.66 -7.61
CA TYR A 277 25.17 17.81 -7.10
C TYR A 277 23.80 17.95 -7.78
N ARG A 278 22.73 17.97 -6.99
CA ARG A 278 21.34 18.02 -7.47
C ARG A 278 20.49 18.94 -6.61
N HIS A 279 19.55 19.62 -7.25
CA HIS A 279 18.40 20.19 -6.55
C HIS A 279 17.27 19.16 -6.53
N ILE A 280 16.64 19.02 -5.36
CA ILE A 280 15.42 18.25 -5.18
C ILE A 280 14.30 19.26 -5.00
N HIS A 281 13.43 19.36 -6.00
CA HIS A 281 12.29 20.27 -6.00
C HIS A 281 11.16 19.71 -5.16
N LEU A 282 10.73 20.48 -4.16
CA LEU A 282 9.77 20.00 -3.17
C LEU A 282 8.34 20.05 -3.71
N LEU A 283 7.55 19.11 -3.21
CA LEU A 283 6.12 19.00 -3.41
C LEU A 283 5.40 19.22 -2.09
N SER A 284 4.22 19.80 -2.15
CA SER A 284 3.30 19.95 -1.03
C SER A 284 2.76 18.59 -0.56
N LYS A 285 1.88 18.63 0.45
CA LYS A 285 1.18 17.45 0.94
C LYS A 285 0.27 16.79 -0.11
N ASP A 286 -0.31 17.57 -1.01
CA ASP A 286 -1.19 17.09 -2.10
C ASP A 286 -0.42 16.81 -3.41
N GLY A 287 0.91 16.86 -3.37
CA GLY A 287 1.76 16.56 -4.54
C GLY A 287 1.90 17.72 -5.53
N THR A 288 1.39 18.91 -5.20
CA THR A 288 1.57 20.11 -6.02
C THR A 288 2.99 20.66 -5.90
N SER A 289 3.52 21.24 -6.98
CA SER A 289 4.88 21.76 -6.99
C SER A 289 5.00 22.99 -6.09
N LEU A 290 5.99 22.99 -5.20
CA LEU A 290 6.34 24.14 -4.36
C LEU A 290 7.40 25.04 -5.00
N HIS A 291 7.59 24.98 -6.32
CA HIS A 291 8.60 25.79 -7.01
C HIS A 291 8.52 27.28 -6.58
N PRO A 292 9.64 27.92 -6.22
CA PRO A 292 11.04 27.47 -6.38
C PRO A 292 11.63 26.67 -5.20
N ALA A 293 10.83 26.24 -4.22
CA ALA A 293 11.31 25.54 -3.03
C ALA A 293 12.08 24.27 -3.37
N SER A 294 13.32 24.16 -2.87
CA SER A 294 14.18 23.00 -3.11
C SER A 294 15.21 22.79 -2.00
N ILE A 295 15.79 21.59 -1.97
CA ILE A 295 17.02 21.30 -1.23
C ILE A 295 18.15 20.98 -2.20
N PHE A 296 19.35 21.46 -1.91
CA PHE A 296 20.56 21.17 -2.66
C PHE A 296 21.35 20.07 -1.95
N VAL A 297 21.65 19.01 -2.67
CA VAL A 297 22.29 17.81 -2.15
C VAL A 297 23.44 17.36 -3.03
N HIS A 298 24.39 16.62 -2.44
CA HIS A 298 25.35 15.81 -3.18
C HIS A 298 25.10 14.33 -2.90
N ILE A 299 24.85 13.55 -3.95
CA ILE A 299 24.49 12.14 -3.87
C ILE A 299 25.64 11.28 -4.39
N CYS A 300 26.08 10.30 -3.60
CA CYS A 300 27.10 9.33 -3.97
C CYS A 300 26.66 7.92 -3.62
N MET A 301 26.72 7.00 -4.58
CA MET A 301 26.45 5.57 -4.40
C MET A 301 27.77 4.80 -4.49
N LEU A 302 28.02 3.97 -3.49
CA LEU A 302 29.20 3.11 -3.39
C LEU A 302 28.76 1.66 -3.45
N GLU A 303 29.36 0.87 -4.35
CA GLU A 303 29.15 -0.58 -4.36
C GLU A 303 29.83 -1.20 -3.12
N GLY A 304 29.14 -2.11 -2.44
CA GLY A 304 29.77 -2.93 -1.41
C GLY A 304 30.89 -3.76 -2.03
N LEU A 305 32.10 -3.66 -1.46
CA LEU A 305 33.20 -4.56 -1.79
C LEU A 305 32.69 -6.00 -1.64
N LYS A 306 32.81 -6.83 -2.69
CA LYS A 306 32.61 -8.26 -2.56
C LYS A 306 33.54 -8.74 -1.46
N GLU A 307 33.00 -9.26 -0.36
CA GLU A 307 33.80 -10.10 0.53
C GLU A 307 34.33 -11.24 -0.35
N VAL A 308 35.64 -11.21 -0.60
CA VAL A 308 36.34 -12.30 -1.26
C VAL A 308 36.29 -13.44 -0.25
N GLU A 309 35.39 -14.40 -0.45
CA GLU A 309 35.41 -15.66 0.30
C GLU A 309 36.78 -16.31 0.08
N SER A 310 37.56 -16.35 1.16
CA SER A 310 38.83 -17.08 1.29
C SER A 310 38.59 -18.56 1.57
#